data_AF-U5CPX0-F1
#
_entry.id   AF-U5CPX0-F1
#
_cell.length_a   1.000
_cell.length_b   1.000
_cell.length_c   1.000
_cell.angle_alpha   90.00
_cell.angle_beta   90.00
_cell.angle_gamma   90.00
#
_symmetry.space_group_name_H-M   'P 1'
#
loop_
_entity.id
_entity.type
_entity.pdbx_description
1 polymer ?
#
loop_
_entity_poly.entity_id
_entity_poly.type
_entity_poly.pdbx_seq_one_letter_code
_entity_poly.pdbx_strand_id
1 'polypeptide(L)' 'MEPKKLRFVHPYVDSKPNLLLLEAKKGAQPSLTVLPPLYVYERTGEYTEEVKSIYSKESLEEE' A
#
# COMPACT_ATOMS: atom_id res chain seq x y z
N MET A 1 -4.58 -9.01 -19.05
CA MET A 1 -4.72 -8.31 -17.75
C MET A 1 -3.49 -7.46 -17.66
N GLU A 2 -3.63 -6.15 -17.52
CA GLU A 2 -2.46 -5.26 -17.50
C GLU A 2 -2.21 -4.74 -16.08
N PRO A 3 -0.97 -4.84 -15.57
CA PRO A 3 -0.60 -4.22 -14.31
C PRO A 3 -0.69 -2.71 -14.45
N LYS A 4 -1.22 -2.03 -13.43
CA LYS A 4 -1.48 -0.59 -13.46
C LYS A 4 -0.74 0.16 -12.38
N LYS A 5 -0.82 -0.34 -11.15
CA LYS A 5 -0.13 0.23 -10.01
C LYS A 5 0.59 -0.84 -9.25
N LEU A 6 1.79 -0.51 -8.83
CA LEU A 6 2.62 -1.34 -7.99
C LEU A 6 3.01 -0.52 -6.77
N ARG A 7 2.92 -1.12 -5.58
CA ARG A 7 3.34 -0.47 -4.33
C ARG A 7 4.12 -1.45 -3.46
N PHE A 8 5.33 -1.07 -3.06
CA PHE A 8 6.12 -1.85 -2.10
C PHE A 8 5.65 -1.58 -0.68
N VAL A 9 5.64 -2.63 0.14
CA VAL A 9 5.32 -2.52 1.56
C VAL A 9 6.54 -2.93 2.38
N HIS A 10 6.94 -2.04 3.26
CA HIS A 10 8.12 -2.17 4.11
C HIS A 10 7.67 -2.19 5.58
N PRO A 11 8.15 -3.14 6.41
CA PRO A 11 7.87 -3.13 7.84
C PRO A 11 8.30 -1.83 8.52
N TYR A 12 9.50 -1.34 8.21
CA TYR A 12 10.10 -0.10 8.71
C TYR A 12 10.81 0.64 7.58
N VAL A 13 11.08 1.94 7.75
CA VAL A 13 11.74 2.82 6.75
C VAL A 13 13.07 2.25 6.23
N ASP A 14 13.89 1.69 7.12
CA ASP A 14 15.22 1.16 6.77
C ASP A 14 15.21 -0.33 6.41
N SER A 15 14.04 -0.97 6.41
CA SER A 15 13.92 -2.41 6.16
C SER A 15 13.66 -2.72 4.69
N LYS A 16 14.07 -3.92 4.25
CA LYS A 16 13.73 -4.42 2.92
C LYS A 16 12.21 -4.64 2.81
N PRO A 17 11.62 -4.42 1.63
CA PRO A 17 10.20 -4.72 1.44
C PRO A 17 9.96 -6.21 1.60
N ASN A 18 8.89 -6.57 2.30
CA ASN A 18 8.47 -7.96 2.50
C ASN A 18 7.20 -8.31 1.72
N LEU A 19 6.49 -7.29 1.22
CA LEU A 19 5.21 -7.42 0.54
C LEU A 19 5.12 -6.46 -0.66
N LEU A 20 4.34 -6.86 -1.66
CA LEU A 20 4.08 -6.10 -2.88
C LEU A 20 2.58 -6.05 -3.14
N LEU A 21 2.03 -4.85 -3.31
CA LEU A 21 0.66 -4.65 -3.77
C LEU A 21 0.67 -4.40 -5.28
N LEU A 22 -0.18 -5.13 -5.99
CA LEU A 22 -0.35 -4.99 -7.43
C LEU A 22 -1.83 -4.80 -7.78
N GLU A 23 -2.14 -3.68 -8.42
CA GLU A 23 -3.44 -3.43 -9.03
C GLU A 23 -3.34 -3.72 -10.53
N ALA A 24 -4.25 -4.55 -11.06
CA ALA A 24 -4.29 -4.89 -12.48
C ALA A 24 -5.72 -4.71 -13.04
N LYS A 25 -5.81 -4.27 -14.30
CA LYS A 25 -7.09 -4.06 -14.98
C LYS A 25 -7.15 -4.86 -16.29
N LYS A 26 -8.25 -5.57 -16.51
CA LYS A 26 -8.51 -6.30 -17.76
C LYS A 26 -8.81 -5.31 -18.90
N GLY A 27 -8.18 -5.49 -20.06
CA GLY A 27 -8.43 -4.70 -21.27
C GLY A 27 -7.94 -3.25 -21.22
N ALA A 28 -7.09 -2.90 -20.24
CA ALA A 28 -6.52 -1.55 -20.16
C ALA A 28 -5.26 -1.44 -21.03
N GLN A 29 -4.89 -0.21 -21.41
CA GLN A 29 -3.65 0.02 -22.18
C GLN A 29 -2.39 -0.34 -21.38
N PRO A 30 -1.24 -0.64 -22.01
CA PRO A 30 0.00 -0.86 -21.27
C PRO A 30 0.44 0.41 -20.53
N SER A 31 0.42 0.38 -19.20
CA SER A 31 0.99 1.44 -18.37
C SER A 31 1.19 0.96 -16.94
N LEU A 32 2.38 1.18 -16.37
CA LEU A 32 2.69 0.81 -15.00
C LEU A 32 3.15 2.03 -14.22
N THR A 33 2.50 2.28 -13.09
CA THR A 33 2.90 3.33 -12.13
C THR A 33 3.42 2.68 -10.87
N VAL A 34 4.61 3.05 -10.44
CA VAL A 34 5.16 2.67 -9.13
C VAL A 34 4.77 3.74 -8.13
N LEU A 35 3.99 3.36 -7.14
CA LEU A 35 3.56 4.23 -6.05
C LEU A 35 4.66 4.35 -4.98
N PRO A 36 4.68 5.45 -4.21
CA PRO A 36 5.52 5.56 -3.03
C PRO A 36 5.35 4.34 -2.10
N PRO A 37 6.41 3.87 -1.43
CA PRO A 37 6.31 2.73 -0.53
C PRO A 37 5.30 2.99 0.59
N LEU A 38 4.73 1.92 1.12
CA LEU A 38 3.94 1.94 2.35
C LEU A 38 4.83 1.44 3.49
N TYR A 39 4.98 2.24 4.54
CA TYR A 39 5.70 1.85 5.75
C TYR A 39 4.69 1.44 6.82
N VAL A 40 4.88 0.26 7.40
CA VAL A 40 3.95 -0.26 8.42
C VAL A 40 4.16 0.42 9.75
N TYR A 41 5.42 0.45 10.22
CA TYR A 41 5.79 0.97 11.52
C TYR A 41 6.78 2.14 11.42
N GLU A 42 6.62 3.08 12.34
CA GLU A 42 7.61 4.11 12.64
C GLU A 42 8.81 3.54 13.40
N ARG A 43 9.88 4.32 13.55
CA ARG A 43 11.05 3.93 14.37
C ARG A 43 10.70 3.65 15.84
N THR A 44 9.61 4.22 16.34
CA THR A 44 9.09 4.01 17.69
C THR A 44 8.37 2.66 17.86
N GLY A 45 8.09 1.95 16.76
CA GLY A 45 7.33 0.68 16.76
C GLY A 45 5.81 0.88 16.65
N GLU A 46 5.32 2.11 16.58
CA GLU A 46 3.90 2.40 16.35
C GLU A 46 3.56 2.34 14.85
N TYR A 47 2.30 2.06 14.52
CA TYR A 47 1.83 2.15 13.14
C TYR A 47 2.01 3.56 12.57
N THR A 48 2.37 3.67 11.30
CA THR A 48 2.40 4.96 10.61
C THR A 48 0.99 5.54 10.48
N GLU A 49 0.88 6.86 10.39
CA GLU A 49 -0.42 7.53 10.21
C GLU A 49 -1.15 7.07 8.94
N GLU A 50 -0.40 6.76 7.88
CA GLU A 50 -0.97 6.22 6.65
C GLU A 50 -1.63 4.85 6.89
N VAL A 51 -0.94 3.93 7.59
CA VAL A 51 -1.48 2.61 7.92
C VAL A 51 -2.64 2.72 8.89
N LYS A 52 -2.53 3.57 9.92
CA LYS A 52 -3.65 3.88 10.80
C LYS A 52 -4.84 4.38 9.98
N SER A 53 -4.68 5.29 9.02
CA SER A 53 -5.79 5.77 8.19
C SER A 53 -6.43 4.67 7.32
N ILE A 54 -5.65 3.70 6.84
CA ILE A 54 -6.16 2.56 6.06
C ILE A 54 -7.02 1.64 6.94
N TYR A 55 -6.54 1.31 8.15
CA TYR A 55 -7.25 0.42 9.07
C TYR A 55 -8.35 1.12 9.87
N SER A 56 -8.19 2.39 10.26
CA SER A 56 -9.22 3.19 10.95
C SER A 56 -10.43 3.50 10.06
N LYS A 57 -10.39 3.16 8.77
CA LYS A 57 -11.58 3.10 7.92
C LYS A 57 -12.46 1.86 8.16
N GLU A 58 -12.22 1.13 9.27
CA GLU A 58 -13.15 0.14 9.85
C GLU A 58 -14.33 0.77 10.62
N SER A 59 -14.70 2.02 10.33
CA SER A 59 -16.10 2.44 10.42
C SER A 59 -16.71 2.24 9.03
N LEU A 60 -17.03 0.98 8.77
CA LEU A 60 -17.86 0.49 7.68
C LEU A 60 -19.14 1.31 7.59
N GLU A 61 -19.67 1.47 6.38
CA GLU A 61 -21.12 1.41 6.09
C GLU A 61 -22.03 1.72 7.30
N GLU A 62 -22.21 2.99 7.63
CA GLU A 62 -23.46 3.43 8.27
C GLU A 62 -24.34 4.05 7.17
N GLU A 63 -25.34 3.24 6.78
CA GLU A 63 -26.56 3.49 5.97
C GLU A 63 -26.45 4.08 4.55
#